data_AF-A0A2T4X9D3-F1
#
_entry.id   AF-A0A2T4X9D3-F1
#
_cell.length_a   1.000
_cell.length_b   1.000
_cell.length_c   1.000
_cell.angle_alpha   90.00
_cell.angle_beta   90.00
_cell.angle_gamma   90.00
#
_symmetry.space_group_name_H-M   'P 1'
#
loop_
_entity.id
_entity.type
_entity.pdbx_description
1 polymer ?
#
loop_
_entity_poly.entity_id
_entity_poly.type
_entity_poly.pdbx_seq_one_letter_code
_entity_poly.pdbx_strand_id
1 'polypeptide(L)'
;MRHTILFSLFVLLVSCRSENNAVNDESAALAKVQLQCETLEEVDGVPRSAVYALLNDSKIKLAELTICETILPADYADKGIPADALTAVGGWWAGLGDYVYARLESGQLQLFIGGIGEGEEGVEPVAQYAPLATYQKGQFQLLRPLHLADLAGYYMHQSADTSYVLFLGLKGPALISKVFATGEPMPAQKVLQRALPEFATGPETDFICDLNSLNFVSEAGYGHVYWSPDSAALTFYQFLGKPDTVVFELLTY
;
A
#
# COMPACT_ATOMS: atom_id res chain seq x y z
N MET A 1 6.79 79.45 26.07
CA MET A 1 5.41 79.10 25.63
C MET A 1 5.44 77.68 25.11
N ARG A 2 4.50 76.86 25.59
CA ARG A 2 4.23 75.45 25.26
C ARG A 2 4.28 75.17 23.75
N HIS A 3 4.67 73.96 23.33
CA HIS A 3 4.11 73.13 22.23
C HIS A 3 4.78 71.74 22.35
N THR A 4 4.22 70.80 23.10
CA THR A 4 3.23 69.76 22.72
C THR A 4 3.77 68.70 21.74
N ILE A 5 3.76 67.46 22.24
CA ILE A 5 4.21 66.17 21.72
C ILE A 5 3.41 65.72 20.49
N LEU A 6 4.06 65.04 19.53
CA LEU A 6 3.40 64.00 18.74
C LEU A 6 4.41 62.92 18.30
N PHE A 7 4.64 61.94 19.18
CA PHE A 7 5.34 60.70 18.86
C PHE A 7 4.31 59.77 18.21
N SER A 8 4.34 59.68 16.87
CA SER A 8 3.42 58.81 16.11
C SER A 8 3.91 57.36 16.20
N LEU A 9 3.19 56.60 17.03
CA LEU A 9 3.34 55.16 17.22
C LEU A 9 2.82 54.44 15.96
N PHE A 10 3.73 54.02 15.08
CA PHE A 10 3.39 53.19 13.93
C PHE A 10 3.16 51.75 14.41
N VAL A 11 1.91 51.45 14.79
CA VAL A 11 1.44 50.10 15.09
C VAL A 11 1.43 49.31 13.78
N LEU A 12 2.41 48.43 13.60
CA LEU A 12 2.38 47.41 12.57
C LEU A 12 1.25 46.42 12.92
N LEU A 13 0.07 46.67 12.36
CA LEU A 13 -1.00 45.68 12.26
C LEU A 13 -0.55 44.61 11.25
N VAL A 14 0.21 43.63 11.73
CA VAL A 14 0.29 42.32 11.07
C VAL A 14 -1.08 41.67 11.25
N SER A 15 -1.97 41.93 10.31
CA SER A 15 -3.22 41.19 10.17
C SER A 15 -2.88 39.78 9.69
N CYS A 16 -2.98 38.79 10.59
CA CYS A 16 -3.11 37.40 10.19
C CYS A 16 -4.40 37.26 9.38
N ARG A 17 -4.28 37.33 8.06
CA ARG A 17 -5.39 37.22 7.12
C ARG A 17 -5.39 35.82 6.51
N SER A 18 -6.29 34.99 7.06
CA SER A 18 -6.91 33.80 6.46
C SER A 18 -6.04 32.58 6.15
N GLU A 19 -5.70 31.82 7.18
CA GLU A 19 -5.49 30.36 7.02
C GLU A 19 -6.83 29.60 6.89
N ASN A 20 -7.93 30.16 7.40
CA ASN A 20 -9.22 29.45 7.47
C ASN A 20 -9.93 29.26 6.12
N ASN A 21 -9.69 30.10 5.11
CA ASN A 21 -10.33 29.92 3.80
C ASN A 21 -9.59 28.90 2.92
N ALA A 22 -8.26 28.85 2.99
CA ALA A 22 -7.46 27.97 2.15
C ALA A 22 -7.67 26.49 2.49
N VAL A 23 -7.76 26.15 3.78
CA VAL A 23 -8.00 24.76 4.25
C VAL A 23 -9.38 24.25 3.82
N ASN A 24 -10.38 25.12 3.81
CA ASN A 24 -11.74 24.77 3.38
C ASN A 24 -11.82 24.55 1.87
N ASP A 25 -11.13 25.35 1.06
CA ASP A 25 -11.11 25.19 -0.40
C ASP A 25 -10.37 23.92 -0.83
N GLU A 26 -9.26 23.58 -0.17
CA GLU A 26 -8.51 22.35 -0.44
C GLU A 26 -9.33 21.11 -0.07
N SER A 27 -9.93 21.08 1.12
CA SER A 27 -10.78 19.96 1.55
C SER A 27 -12.00 19.77 0.62
N ALA A 28 -12.61 20.87 0.16
CA ALA A 28 -13.71 20.82 -0.79
C ALA A 28 -13.30 20.31 -2.18
N ALA A 29 -12.05 20.55 -2.59
CA ALA A 29 -11.49 19.98 -3.81
C ALA A 29 -11.26 18.46 -3.66
N LEU A 30 -10.64 18.03 -2.55
CA LEU A 30 -10.41 16.62 -2.24
C LEU A 30 -11.71 15.80 -2.12
N ALA A 31 -12.79 16.43 -1.64
CA ALA A 31 -14.11 15.83 -1.53
C ALA A 31 -14.73 15.41 -2.89
N LYS A 32 -14.15 15.83 -4.02
CA LYS A 32 -14.59 15.46 -5.37
C LYS A 32 -13.97 14.16 -5.90
N VAL A 33 -13.18 13.45 -5.08
CA VAL A 33 -12.61 12.15 -5.46
C VAL A 33 -13.70 11.19 -5.92
N GLN A 34 -13.40 10.42 -6.95
CA GLN A 34 -14.29 9.37 -7.47
C GLN A 34 -13.56 8.03 -7.46
N LEU A 35 -14.33 6.98 -7.22
CA LEU A 35 -13.91 5.61 -7.44
C LEU A 35 -14.65 5.06 -8.65
N GLN A 36 -13.89 4.51 -9.61
CA GLN A 36 -14.44 3.96 -10.84
C GLN A 36 -14.08 2.48 -10.96
N CYS A 37 -15.09 1.67 -11.23
CA CYS A 37 -14.94 0.27 -11.59
C CYS A 37 -14.75 0.12 -13.10
N GLU A 38 -13.79 -0.71 -13.51
CA GLU A 38 -13.64 -1.14 -14.91
C GLU A 38 -13.60 -2.67 -14.93
N THR A 39 -14.54 -3.29 -15.66
CA THR A 39 -14.59 -4.74 -15.81
C THR A 39 -13.36 -5.23 -16.58
N LEU A 40 -12.74 -6.29 -16.07
CA LEU A 40 -11.62 -6.99 -16.69
C LEU A 40 -12.10 -8.32 -17.29
N GLU A 41 -11.22 -8.99 -18.03
CA GLU A 41 -11.51 -10.34 -18.51
C GLU A 41 -11.70 -11.33 -17.34
N GLU A 42 -12.72 -12.17 -17.46
CA GLU A 42 -12.95 -13.27 -16.54
C GLU A 42 -11.84 -14.32 -16.67
N VAL A 43 -11.45 -14.89 -15.53
CA VAL A 43 -10.48 -15.99 -15.48
C VAL A 43 -11.16 -17.16 -14.80
N ASP A 44 -11.22 -18.30 -15.48
CA ASP A 44 -11.88 -19.52 -14.99
C ASP A 44 -13.34 -19.30 -14.51
N GLY A 45 -14.05 -18.38 -15.18
CA GLY A 45 -15.44 -18.02 -14.85
C GLY A 45 -15.61 -17.13 -13.62
N VAL A 46 -14.51 -16.60 -13.08
CA VAL A 46 -14.53 -15.64 -11.98
C VAL A 46 -14.50 -14.22 -12.56
N PRO A 47 -15.49 -13.35 -12.23
CA PRO A 47 -15.48 -11.97 -12.68
C PRO A 47 -14.32 -11.21 -12.04
N ARG A 48 -13.83 -10.20 -12.75
CA ARG A 48 -12.73 -9.35 -12.29
C ARG A 48 -13.01 -7.91 -12.65
N SER A 49 -12.64 -7.01 -11.76
CA SER A 49 -12.78 -5.57 -11.95
C SER A 49 -11.56 -4.85 -11.42
N ALA A 50 -11.05 -3.87 -12.17
CA ALA A 50 -10.08 -2.92 -11.68
C ALA A 50 -10.79 -1.75 -11.00
N VAL A 51 -10.25 -1.30 -9.87
CA VAL A 51 -10.69 -0.09 -9.18
C VAL A 51 -9.71 1.03 -9.46
N TYR A 52 -10.21 2.18 -9.87
CA TYR A 52 -9.43 3.39 -10.08
C TYR A 52 -9.88 4.50 -9.16
N ALA A 53 -8.93 5.26 -8.62
CA ALA A 53 -9.20 6.56 -8.02
C ALA A 53 -9.00 7.66 -9.06
N LEU A 54 -9.92 8.60 -9.10
CA LEU A 54 -9.86 9.79 -9.94
C LEU A 54 -10.02 11.04 -9.09
N LEU A 55 -9.11 11.99 -9.23
CA LEU A 55 -9.22 13.31 -8.63
C LEU A 55 -8.45 14.32 -9.48
N ASN A 56 -9.15 15.35 -9.96
CA ASN A 56 -8.64 16.29 -10.96
C ASN A 56 -8.13 15.53 -12.20
N ASP A 57 -6.90 15.76 -12.63
CA ASP A 57 -6.27 15.08 -13.76
C ASP A 57 -5.50 13.80 -13.35
N SER A 58 -5.57 13.40 -12.07
CA SER A 58 -4.88 12.20 -11.57
C SER A 58 -5.80 10.98 -11.60
N LYS A 59 -5.34 9.90 -12.24
CA LYS A 59 -5.98 8.58 -12.23
C LYS A 59 -4.94 7.53 -11.85
N ILE A 60 -5.21 6.74 -10.82
CA ILE A 60 -4.38 5.57 -10.48
C ILE A 60 -5.24 4.33 -10.30
N LYS A 61 -4.66 3.16 -10.61
CA LYS A 61 -5.25 1.88 -10.22
C LYS A 61 -5.00 1.66 -8.73
N LEU A 62 -6.02 1.21 -8.02
CA LEU A 62 -6.01 1.01 -6.57
C LEU A 62 -6.02 -0.46 -6.19
N ALA A 63 -6.78 -1.27 -6.92
CA ALA A 63 -6.97 -2.68 -6.59
C ALA A 63 -7.58 -3.41 -7.79
N GLU A 64 -7.64 -4.73 -7.65
CA GLU A 64 -8.55 -5.57 -8.42
C GLU A 64 -9.48 -6.28 -7.45
N LEU A 65 -10.78 -6.23 -7.73
CA LEU A 65 -11.84 -6.89 -6.96
C LEU A 65 -12.53 -7.92 -7.85
N THR A 66 -13.16 -8.91 -7.24
CA THR A 66 -13.96 -9.90 -7.97
C THR A 66 -15.18 -9.21 -8.62
N ILE A 67 -15.92 -8.44 -7.83
CA ILE A 67 -17.05 -7.62 -8.28
C ILE A 67 -16.82 -6.19 -7.82
N CYS A 68 -17.15 -5.22 -8.68
CA CYS A 68 -17.03 -3.81 -8.37
C CYS A 68 -18.23 -3.05 -8.93
N GLU A 69 -19.01 -2.51 -8.02
CA GLU A 69 -20.13 -1.61 -8.29
C GLU A 69 -20.05 -0.40 -7.36
N THR A 70 -20.76 0.68 -7.71
CA THR A 70 -20.88 1.84 -6.80
C THR A 70 -21.75 1.49 -5.61
N ILE A 71 -21.26 1.77 -4.40
CA ILE A 71 -22.01 1.58 -3.17
C ILE A 71 -22.66 2.91 -2.79
N LEU A 72 -23.97 2.90 -2.52
CA LEU A 72 -24.68 4.09 -2.11
C LEU A 72 -24.47 4.34 -0.60
N PRO A 73 -24.47 5.60 -0.14
CA PRO A 73 -24.29 5.92 1.29
C PRO A 73 -25.27 5.22 2.24
N ALA A 74 -26.47 4.88 1.76
CA ALA A 74 -27.46 4.15 2.54
C ALA A 74 -27.00 2.72 2.91
N ASP A 75 -26.10 2.14 2.11
CA ASP A 75 -25.63 0.76 2.25
C ASP A 75 -24.27 0.68 2.98
N TYR A 76 -23.67 1.81 3.34
CA TYR A 76 -22.34 1.86 3.95
C TYR A 76 -22.26 1.07 5.26
N ALA A 77 -23.26 1.23 6.14
CA ALA A 77 -23.29 0.59 7.44
C ALA A 77 -23.24 -0.94 7.32
N ASP A 78 -23.99 -1.52 6.38
CA ASP A 78 -24.04 -2.96 6.13
C ASP A 78 -22.70 -3.53 5.64
N LYS A 79 -21.84 -2.66 5.08
CA LYS A 79 -20.51 -3.03 4.59
C LYS A 79 -19.41 -2.65 5.59
N GLY A 80 -19.78 -2.09 6.75
CA GLY A 80 -18.82 -1.55 7.71
C GLY A 80 -18.04 -0.34 7.19
N ILE A 81 -18.55 0.35 6.16
CA ILE A 81 -17.96 1.57 5.61
C ILE A 81 -18.40 2.76 6.49
N PRO A 82 -17.49 3.68 6.85
CA PRO A 82 -17.85 4.87 7.61
C PRO A 82 -18.90 5.73 6.91
N ALA A 83 -19.88 6.24 7.66
CA ALA A 83 -20.97 7.07 7.12
C ALA A 83 -20.48 8.38 6.47
N ASP A 84 -19.28 8.84 6.82
CA ASP A 84 -18.63 10.03 6.29
C ASP A 84 -17.66 9.72 5.13
N ALA A 85 -17.66 8.50 4.59
CA ALA A 85 -16.94 8.19 3.37
C ALA A 85 -17.50 9.02 2.20
N LEU A 86 -16.60 9.55 1.37
CA LEU A 86 -16.94 10.41 0.23
C LEU A 86 -17.53 9.61 -0.93
N THR A 87 -17.00 8.42 -1.15
CA THR A 87 -17.38 7.49 -2.21
C THR A 87 -16.90 6.09 -1.84
N ALA A 88 -17.62 5.07 -2.30
CA ALA A 88 -17.22 3.69 -2.12
C ALA A 88 -17.63 2.83 -3.31
N VAL A 89 -16.83 1.80 -3.58
CA VAL A 89 -17.11 0.77 -4.58
C VAL A 89 -16.76 -0.61 -4.03
N GLY A 90 -17.33 -1.65 -4.63
CA GLY A 90 -17.00 -3.03 -4.31
C GLY A 90 -18.16 -3.97 -4.62
N GLY A 91 -18.12 -5.17 -4.04
CA GLY A 91 -19.12 -6.17 -4.32
C GLY A 91 -19.02 -7.39 -3.42
N TRP A 92 -20.07 -8.21 -3.45
CA TRP A 92 -20.15 -9.47 -2.72
C TRP A 92 -20.11 -10.64 -3.70
N TRP A 93 -19.19 -11.57 -3.49
CA TRP A 93 -19.08 -12.78 -4.29
C TRP A 93 -18.73 -13.98 -3.42
N ALA A 94 -19.48 -15.07 -3.60
CA ALA A 94 -19.21 -16.38 -2.98
C ALA A 94 -18.90 -16.31 -1.46
N GLY A 95 -19.67 -15.48 -0.74
CA GLY A 95 -19.53 -15.35 0.72
C GLY A 95 -18.46 -14.37 1.20
N LEU A 96 -17.86 -13.61 0.29
CA LEU A 96 -16.88 -12.58 0.62
C LEU A 96 -17.27 -11.24 -0.04
N GLY A 97 -17.28 -10.19 0.76
CA GLY A 97 -17.41 -8.82 0.29
C GLY A 97 -16.05 -8.13 0.28
N ASP A 98 -15.66 -7.54 -0.86
CA ASP A 98 -14.48 -6.69 -0.98
C ASP A 98 -14.90 -5.27 -1.35
N TYR A 99 -14.39 -4.28 -0.62
CA TYR A 99 -14.81 -2.89 -0.75
C TYR A 99 -13.62 -1.93 -0.67
N VAL A 100 -13.73 -0.82 -1.41
CA VAL A 100 -12.81 0.31 -1.39
C VAL A 100 -13.61 1.57 -1.11
N TYR A 101 -13.14 2.41 -0.20
CA TYR A 101 -13.75 3.71 0.05
C TYR A 101 -12.71 4.83 0.21
N ALA A 102 -13.15 6.06 0.00
CA ALA A 102 -12.34 7.27 0.19
C ALA A 102 -12.91 8.11 1.34
N ARG A 103 -12.05 8.69 2.17
CA ARG A 103 -12.45 9.52 3.33
C ARG A 103 -11.45 10.66 3.54
N LEU A 104 -11.92 11.78 4.08
CA LEU A 104 -11.03 12.80 4.63
C LEU A 104 -10.68 12.49 6.08
N GLU A 105 -9.41 12.25 6.36
CA GLU A 105 -8.89 12.11 7.72
C GLU A 105 -7.94 13.27 8.02
N SER A 106 -8.28 14.09 9.02
CA SER A 106 -7.49 15.27 9.41
C SER A 106 -7.14 16.20 8.23
N GLY A 107 -8.07 16.37 7.27
CA GLY A 107 -7.88 17.20 6.08
C GLY A 107 -7.11 16.53 4.94
N GLN A 108 -6.69 15.27 5.09
CA GLN A 108 -6.03 14.50 4.03
C GLN A 108 -6.98 13.49 3.43
N LEU A 109 -6.94 13.33 2.11
CA LEU A 109 -7.67 12.28 1.44
C LEU A 109 -6.93 10.95 1.58
N GLN A 110 -7.60 10.00 2.21
CA GLN A 110 -7.13 8.64 2.40
C GLN A 110 -8.12 7.65 1.80
N LEU A 111 -7.57 6.59 1.21
CA LEU A 111 -8.31 5.51 0.59
C LEU A 111 -8.05 4.23 1.36
N PHE A 112 -9.08 3.44 1.52
CA PHE A 112 -9.08 2.21 2.31
C PHE A 112 -9.62 1.08 1.46
N ILE A 113 -9.18 -0.12 1.77
CA ILE A 113 -9.67 -1.36 1.19
C ILE A 113 -9.80 -2.40 2.28
N GLY A 114 -10.82 -3.22 2.14
CA GLY A 114 -11.15 -4.20 3.14
C GLY A 114 -12.28 -5.07 2.68
N GLY A 115 -12.74 -5.90 3.60
CA GLY A 115 -13.81 -6.81 3.30
C GLY A 115 -14.49 -7.34 4.53
N ILE A 116 -15.56 -8.08 4.28
CA ILE A 116 -16.34 -8.80 5.28
C ILE A 116 -16.73 -10.15 4.70
N GLY A 117 -16.48 -11.22 5.44
CA GLY A 117 -16.84 -12.58 5.03
C GLY A 117 -18.15 -13.05 5.66
N GLU A 118 -18.61 -14.23 5.24
CA GLU A 118 -19.63 -14.99 5.96
C GLU A 118 -19.14 -15.25 7.40
N GLY A 119 -19.86 -14.68 8.37
CA GLY A 119 -19.57 -14.88 9.79
C GLY A 119 -19.84 -16.32 10.23
N GLU A 120 -19.30 -16.68 11.39
CA GLU A 120 -19.68 -17.91 12.07
C GLU A 120 -21.09 -17.79 12.66
N GLU A 121 -21.79 -18.92 12.82
CA GLU A 121 -23.14 -18.92 13.38
C GLU A 121 -23.16 -18.28 14.78
N GLY A 122 -23.93 -17.20 14.94
CA GLY A 122 -24.02 -16.45 16.19
C GLY A 122 -22.91 -15.40 16.40
N VAL A 123 -22.03 -15.18 15.42
CA VAL A 123 -21.01 -14.14 15.43
C VAL A 123 -21.24 -13.21 14.24
N GLU A 124 -21.62 -11.96 14.53
CA GLU A 124 -21.72 -10.93 13.49
C GLU A 124 -20.33 -10.70 12.88
N PRO A 125 -20.18 -10.86 11.55
CA PRO A 125 -18.91 -10.61 10.91
C PRO A 125 -18.55 -9.12 11.03
N VAL A 126 -17.27 -8.84 11.26
CA VAL A 126 -16.77 -7.48 11.39
C VAL A 126 -15.92 -7.17 10.17
N ALA A 127 -16.29 -6.14 9.42
CA ALA A 127 -15.49 -5.67 8.30
C ALA A 127 -14.13 -5.16 8.78
N GLN A 128 -13.06 -5.51 8.07
CA GLN A 128 -11.71 -5.06 8.35
C GLN A 128 -11.17 -4.27 7.18
N TYR A 129 -10.73 -3.04 7.45
CA TYR A 129 -10.21 -2.11 6.45
C TYR A 129 -8.78 -1.72 6.78
N ALA A 130 -7.95 -1.66 5.74
CA ALA A 130 -6.57 -1.20 5.79
C ALA A 130 -6.38 0.02 4.87
N PRO A 131 -5.48 0.95 5.23
CA PRO A 131 -5.06 2.01 4.32
C PRO A 131 -4.51 1.44 3.01
N LEU A 132 -4.99 1.99 1.89
CA LEU A 132 -4.60 1.61 0.54
C LEU A 132 -3.74 2.68 -0.13
N ALA A 133 -4.19 3.94 -0.05
CA ALA A 133 -3.52 5.05 -0.68
C ALA A 133 -3.80 6.35 0.06
N THR A 134 -2.92 7.34 -0.16
CA THR A 134 -3.15 8.73 0.24
C THR A 134 -3.08 9.64 -0.97
N TYR A 135 -3.69 10.82 -0.91
CA TYR A 135 -3.47 11.86 -1.90
C TYR A 135 -2.68 13.00 -1.26
N GLN A 136 -1.46 13.21 -1.74
CA GLN A 136 -0.55 14.23 -1.22
C GLN A 136 0.19 14.89 -2.38
N LYS A 137 0.37 16.22 -2.30
CA LYS A 137 1.11 17.01 -3.31
C LYS A 137 0.56 16.82 -4.73
N GLY A 138 -0.75 16.70 -4.88
CA GLY A 138 -1.42 16.57 -6.18
C GLY A 138 -1.40 15.17 -6.79
N GLN A 139 -0.89 14.16 -6.06
CA GLN A 139 -0.73 12.80 -6.56
C GLN A 139 -1.23 11.77 -5.56
N PHE A 140 -1.72 10.65 -6.06
CA PHE A 140 -1.98 9.50 -5.22
C PHE A 140 -0.67 8.74 -4.93
N GLN A 141 -0.51 8.30 -3.69
CA GLN A 141 0.59 7.46 -3.24
C GLN A 141 0.00 6.17 -2.70
N LEU A 142 0.29 5.05 -3.36
CA LEU A 142 -0.04 3.73 -2.87
C LEU A 142 0.78 3.44 -1.60
N LEU A 143 0.15 2.82 -0.62
CA LEU A 143 0.77 2.43 0.64
C LEU A 143 1.18 0.95 0.66
N ARG A 144 0.87 0.23 -0.41
CA ARG A 144 1.08 -1.21 -0.55
C ARG A 144 1.12 -1.60 -2.03
N PRO A 145 1.79 -2.72 -2.36
CA PRO A 145 1.73 -3.32 -3.70
C PRO A 145 0.28 -3.67 -4.09
N LEU A 146 0.00 -3.62 -5.39
CA LEU A 146 -1.29 -4.00 -5.96
C LEU A 146 -1.34 -5.49 -6.30
N HIS A 147 -0.20 -6.04 -6.71
CA HIS A 147 -0.03 -7.42 -7.13
C HIS A 147 1.23 -8.01 -6.49
N LEU A 148 1.25 -9.33 -6.30
CA LEU A 148 2.48 -10.03 -5.87
C LEU A 148 3.66 -9.77 -6.82
N ALA A 149 3.36 -9.49 -8.09
CA ALA A 149 4.33 -9.08 -9.11
C ALA A 149 5.14 -7.84 -8.71
N ASP A 150 4.55 -6.92 -7.93
CA ASP A 150 5.19 -5.68 -7.48
C ASP A 150 6.28 -5.94 -6.42
N LEU A 151 6.36 -7.17 -5.91
CA LEU A 151 7.41 -7.65 -5.01
C LEU A 151 8.48 -8.48 -5.73
N ALA A 152 8.35 -8.70 -7.04
CA ALA A 152 9.33 -9.47 -7.79
C ALA A 152 10.64 -8.67 -7.95
N GLY A 153 11.77 -9.32 -7.73
CA GLY A 153 13.07 -8.66 -7.82
C GLY A 153 14.18 -9.41 -7.11
N TYR A 154 15.34 -8.77 -7.07
CA TYR A 154 16.49 -9.23 -6.30
C TYR A 154 16.63 -8.36 -5.07
N TYR A 155 16.62 -9.00 -3.91
CA TYR A 155 16.85 -8.35 -2.63
C TYR A 155 18.18 -8.78 -2.05
N MET A 156 18.84 -7.90 -1.32
CA MET A 156 20.16 -8.14 -0.77
C MET A 156 20.22 -7.86 0.72
N HIS A 157 20.88 -8.77 1.43
CA HIS A 157 21.36 -8.52 2.79
C HIS A 157 22.89 -8.60 2.78
N GLN A 158 23.55 -7.63 3.40
CA GLN A 158 25.01 -7.63 3.56
C GLN A 158 25.36 -7.53 5.06
N SER A 159 26.11 -8.51 5.54
CA SER A 159 26.73 -8.49 6.87
C SER A 159 28.25 -8.60 6.77
N ALA A 160 28.95 -8.57 7.90
CA ALA A 160 30.41 -8.72 7.95
C ALA A 160 30.89 -10.09 7.45
N ASP A 161 30.12 -11.14 7.75
CA ASP A 161 30.56 -12.54 7.55
C ASP A 161 29.79 -13.24 6.43
N THR A 162 28.61 -12.73 6.05
CA THR A 162 27.78 -13.36 5.01
C THR A 162 26.97 -12.32 4.26
N SER A 163 26.96 -12.41 2.94
CA SER A 163 26.03 -11.70 2.08
C SER A 163 25.00 -12.69 1.54
N TYR A 164 23.74 -12.28 1.49
CA TYR A 164 22.66 -13.05 0.91
C TYR A 164 22.05 -12.31 -0.26
N VAL A 165 21.61 -13.07 -1.26
CA VAL A 165 20.70 -12.58 -2.29
C VAL A 165 19.43 -13.42 -2.21
N LEU A 166 18.31 -12.75 -2.10
CA LEU A 166 16.98 -13.32 -2.15
C LEU A 166 16.35 -12.90 -3.48
N PHE A 167 16.08 -13.86 -4.36
CA PHE A 167 15.27 -13.62 -5.55
C PHE A 167 13.81 -13.90 -5.22
N LEU A 168 12.92 -12.96 -5.53
CA LEU A 168 11.48 -13.16 -5.57
C LEU A 168 11.01 -13.11 -7.04
N GLY A 169 10.24 -14.10 -7.46
CA GLY A 169 9.73 -14.18 -8.83
C GLY A 169 8.38 -14.88 -8.90
N LEU A 170 7.68 -14.74 -10.02
CA LEU A 170 6.37 -15.37 -10.22
C LEU A 170 6.49 -16.75 -10.85
N LYS A 171 5.67 -17.68 -10.38
CA LYS A 171 5.37 -18.97 -11.01
C LYS A 171 3.87 -19.12 -11.13
N GLY A 172 3.32 -18.67 -12.25
CA GLY A 172 1.87 -18.47 -12.38
C GLY A 172 1.41 -17.33 -11.46
N PRO A 173 0.35 -17.52 -10.65
CA PRO A 173 -0.11 -16.50 -9.69
C PRO A 173 0.68 -16.47 -8.38
N ALA A 174 1.53 -17.48 -8.13
CA ALA A 174 2.27 -17.61 -6.87
C ALA A 174 3.62 -16.90 -6.93
N LEU A 175 4.02 -16.30 -5.81
CA LEU A 175 5.38 -15.79 -5.61
C LEU A 175 6.26 -16.94 -5.09
N ILE A 176 7.43 -17.10 -5.71
CA ILE A 176 8.47 -18.05 -5.29
C ILE A 176 9.70 -17.28 -4.82
N SER A 177 10.51 -17.94 -4.00
CA SER A 177 11.78 -17.43 -3.54
C SER A 177 12.94 -18.37 -3.84
N LYS A 178 14.13 -17.78 -4.02
CA LYS A 178 15.42 -18.49 -4.02
C LYS A 178 16.42 -17.70 -3.20
N VAL A 179 17.20 -18.39 -2.36
CA VAL A 179 18.22 -17.78 -1.50
C VAL A 179 19.60 -18.24 -1.94
N PHE A 180 20.50 -17.29 -2.15
CA PHE A 180 21.93 -17.49 -2.37
C PHE A 180 22.69 -16.89 -1.19
N ALA A 181 23.76 -17.55 -0.76
CA ALA A 181 24.62 -17.07 0.33
C ALA A 181 26.09 -17.14 -0.08
N THR A 182 26.87 -16.14 0.35
CA THR A 182 28.32 -16.14 0.15
C THR A 182 29.02 -15.60 1.40
N GLY A 183 30.11 -16.25 1.81
CA GLY A 183 30.92 -15.87 2.96
C GLY A 183 31.89 -14.72 2.71
N GLU A 184 31.72 -13.97 1.61
CA GLU A 184 32.59 -12.85 1.24
C GLU A 184 31.76 -11.57 1.14
N PRO A 185 32.14 -10.47 1.81
CA PRO A 185 31.52 -9.18 1.58
C PRO A 185 31.95 -8.68 0.20
N MET A 186 31.01 -8.65 -0.75
CA MET A 186 31.24 -8.14 -2.09
C MET A 186 30.25 -7.02 -2.41
N PRO A 187 30.60 -6.09 -3.32
CA PRO A 187 29.63 -5.13 -3.85
C PRO A 187 28.42 -5.85 -4.47
N ALA A 188 27.23 -5.27 -4.31
CA ALA A 188 25.96 -5.90 -4.68
C ALA A 188 25.94 -6.49 -6.10
N GLN A 189 26.45 -5.74 -7.07
CA GLN A 189 26.50 -6.17 -8.47
C GLN A 189 27.34 -7.45 -8.68
N LYS A 190 28.44 -7.62 -7.92
CA LYS A 190 29.29 -8.81 -8.02
C LYS A 190 28.65 -10.01 -7.33
N VAL A 191 28.01 -9.82 -6.18
CA VAL A 191 27.26 -10.89 -5.50
C VAL A 191 26.16 -11.38 -6.43
N LEU A 192 25.40 -10.47 -7.05
CA LEU A 192 24.33 -10.84 -7.97
C LEU A 192 24.86 -11.64 -9.17
N GLN A 193 25.92 -11.17 -9.84
CA GLN A 193 26.53 -11.89 -10.96
C GLN A 193 26.93 -13.32 -10.57
N ARG A 194 27.40 -13.52 -9.34
CA ARG A 194 27.74 -14.84 -8.79
C ARG A 194 26.49 -15.67 -8.44
N ALA A 195 25.42 -15.03 -7.98
CA ALA A 195 24.17 -15.68 -7.60
C ALA A 195 23.36 -16.16 -8.80
N LEU A 196 23.40 -15.45 -9.94
CA LEU A 196 22.56 -15.75 -11.12
C LEU A 196 22.69 -17.20 -11.64
N PRO A 197 23.89 -17.78 -11.81
CA PRO A 197 24.02 -19.18 -12.20
C PRO A 197 23.42 -20.14 -11.17
N GLU A 198 23.60 -19.87 -9.87
CA GLU A 198 23.02 -20.71 -8.82
C GLU A 198 21.50 -20.61 -8.78
N PHE A 199 20.92 -19.43 -9.01
CA PHE A 199 19.47 -19.28 -9.08
C PHE A 199 18.83 -20.02 -10.26
N ALA A 200 19.55 -20.20 -11.36
CA ALA A 200 19.06 -20.98 -12.48
C ALA A 200 18.87 -22.47 -12.13
N THR A 201 19.67 -23.01 -11.20
CA THR A 201 19.66 -24.42 -10.81
C THR A 201 19.18 -24.68 -9.39
N GLY A 202 19.03 -23.63 -8.59
CA GLY A 202 18.70 -23.69 -7.17
C GLY A 202 17.22 -24.02 -6.92
N PRO A 203 16.92 -24.62 -5.75
CA PRO A 203 15.56 -24.96 -5.39
C PRO A 203 14.71 -23.70 -5.30
N GLU A 204 13.47 -23.81 -5.79
CA GLU A 204 12.45 -22.78 -5.66
C GLU A 204 11.57 -23.16 -4.48
N THR A 205 11.26 -22.18 -3.64
CA THR A 205 10.39 -22.39 -2.48
C THR A 205 9.25 -21.39 -2.53
N ASP A 206 8.12 -21.74 -1.93
CA ASP A 206 6.97 -20.85 -1.91
C ASP A 206 7.25 -19.62 -1.03
N PHE A 207 6.76 -18.46 -1.49
CA PHE A 207 6.75 -17.22 -0.74
C PHE A 207 5.31 -16.72 -0.65
N ILE A 208 4.68 -16.94 0.50
CA ILE A 208 3.29 -16.59 0.74
C ILE A 208 3.29 -15.21 1.39
N CYS A 209 2.77 -14.21 0.69
CA CYS A 209 2.63 -12.85 1.22
C CYS A 209 1.16 -12.43 1.21
N ASP A 210 0.69 -11.94 2.35
CA ASP A 210 -0.59 -11.27 2.46
C ASP A 210 -0.40 -9.78 2.13
N LEU A 211 -0.95 -9.32 1.01
CA LEU A 211 -0.81 -7.92 0.58
C LEU A 211 -1.61 -6.92 1.44
N ASN A 212 -2.51 -7.41 2.32
CA ASN A 212 -3.22 -6.56 3.27
C ASN A 212 -2.39 -6.30 4.53
N SER A 213 -1.87 -7.37 5.15
CA SER A 213 -1.06 -7.24 6.37
C SER A 213 0.43 -7.02 6.10
N LEU A 214 0.87 -7.21 4.86
CA LEU A 214 2.26 -7.21 4.40
C LEU A 214 3.15 -8.21 5.13
N ASN A 215 2.55 -9.18 5.83
CA ASN A 215 3.30 -10.27 6.43
C ASN A 215 3.56 -11.36 5.40
N PHE A 216 4.67 -12.07 5.56
CA PHE A 216 5.01 -13.18 4.69
C PHE A 216 5.53 -14.39 5.45
N VAL A 217 5.40 -15.55 4.82
CA VAL A 217 5.96 -16.84 5.24
C VAL A 217 6.62 -17.50 4.03
N SER A 218 7.80 -18.07 4.25
CA SER A 218 8.57 -18.84 3.27
C SER A 218 9.31 -19.97 3.97
N GLU A 219 9.90 -20.89 3.21
CA GLU A 219 10.80 -21.91 3.78
C GLU A 219 12.04 -21.28 4.46
N ALA A 220 12.47 -20.10 4.01
CA ALA A 220 13.56 -19.37 4.63
C ALA A 220 13.16 -18.74 5.97
N GLY A 221 11.87 -18.62 6.27
CA GLY A 221 11.34 -18.04 7.50
C GLY A 221 10.18 -17.09 7.27
N TYR A 222 9.85 -16.28 8.27
CA TYR A 222 8.70 -15.37 8.26
C TYR A 222 9.11 -13.94 8.59
N GLY A 223 8.30 -12.98 8.16
CA GLY A 223 8.65 -11.57 8.27
C GLY A 223 7.57 -10.61 7.80
N HIS A 224 7.99 -9.38 7.52
CA HIS A 224 7.15 -8.29 7.06
C HIS A 224 7.78 -7.55 5.88
N VAL A 225 6.95 -7.10 4.95
CA VAL A 225 7.33 -6.30 3.78
C VAL A 225 7.12 -4.82 4.09
N TYR A 226 8.16 -4.03 3.92
CA TYR A 226 8.08 -2.57 3.87
C TYR A 226 8.17 -2.15 2.40
N TRP A 227 7.13 -1.51 1.87
CA TRP A 227 7.05 -1.21 0.44
C TRP A 227 6.75 0.26 0.18
N SER A 228 7.31 0.74 -0.92
CA SER A 228 6.96 1.97 -1.61
C SER A 228 7.09 1.71 -3.12
N PRO A 229 6.52 2.57 -4.00
CA PRO A 229 6.59 2.36 -5.45
C PRO A 229 8.00 2.14 -6.00
N ASP A 230 9.02 2.76 -5.41
CA ASP A 230 10.40 2.75 -5.90
C ASP A 230 11.36 1.95 -5.01
N SER A 231 10.89 1.39 -3.89
CA SER A 231 11.73 0.61 -2.98
C SER A 231 10.93 -0.37 -2.16
N ALA A 232 11.54 -1.52 -1.85
CA ALA A 232 10.96 -2.49 -0.95
C ALA A 232 12.06 -3.09 -0.05
N ALA A 233 11.69 -3.46 1.16
CA ALA A 233 12.53 -4.19 2.09
C ALA A 233 11.76 -5.36 2.70
N LEU A 234 12.42 -6.50 2.84
CA LEU A 234 11.89 -7.70 3.47
C LEU A 234 12.63 -7.90 4.78
N THR A 235 11.91 -7.74 5.89
CA THR A 235 12.45 -7.94 7.23
C THR A 235 12.02 -9.31 7.73
N PHE A 236 12.95 -10.26 7.75
CA PHE A 236 12.75 -11.57 8.37
C PHE A 236 12.89 -11.43 9.88
N TYR A 237 11.93 -11.95 10.65
CA TYR A 237 12.02 -12.08 12.12
C TYR A 237 12.65 -13.42 12.53
N GLN A 238 12.57 -14.41 11.63
CA GLN A 238 13.33 -15.64 11.67
C GLN A 238 13.87 -15.89 10.27
N PHE A 239 15.16 -16.22 10.15
CA PHE A 239 15.80 -16.51 8.86
C PHE A 239 16.66 -17.77 8.95
N LEU A 240 16.43 -18.72 8.04
CA LEU A 240 17.09 -20.03 7.96
C LEU A 240 17.10 -20.77 9.32
N GLY A 241 15.96 -20.75 10.01
CA GLY A 241 15.77 -21.39 11.30
C GLY A 241 16.32 -20.62 12.51
N LYS A 242 17.04 -19.51 12.30
CA LYS A 242 17.61 -18.69 13.38
C LYS A 242 16.69 -17.53 13.76
N PRO A 243 16.51 -17.21 15.06
CA PRO A 243 15.68 -16.10 15.53
C PRO A 243 16.45 -14.77 15.42
N ASP A 244 17.01 -14.49 14.25
CA ASP A 244 17.77 -13.28 13.95
C ASP A 244 16.98 -12.40 13.00
N THR A 245 16.94 -11.09 13.27
CA THR A 245 16.34 -10.13 12.34
C THR A 245 17.29 -9.89 11.16
N VAL A 246 16.85 -10.23 9.96
CA VAL A 246 17.62 -10.06 8.72
C VAL A 246 16.82 -9.21 7.75
N VAL A 247 17.39 -8.08 7.34
CA VAL A 247 16.76 -7.14 6.41
C VAL A 247 17.36 -7.29 5.02
N PHE A 248 16.49 -7.49 4.04
CA PHE A 248 16.83 -7.58 2.64
C PHE A 248 16.27 -6.38 1.89
N GLU A 249 17.12 -5.59 1.23
CA GLU A 249 16.71 -4.40 0.48
C GLU A 249 16.63 -4.71 -1.02
N LEU A 250 15.58 -4.22 -1.68
CA LEU A 250 15.39 -4.36 -3.13
C LEU A 250 16.54 -3.66 -3.88
N LEU A 251 17.18 -4.37 -4.79
CA LEU A 251 18.18 -3.82 -5.69
C LEU A 251 17.49 -3.05 -6.81
N THR A 252 17.66 -1.74 -6.83
CA THR A 252 17.26 -0.85 -7.93
C THR A 252 18.47 -0.64 -8.87
N TYR A 253 18.23 -0.64 -10.18
CA TYR A 253 19.26 -0.45 -11.22
C TYR A 253 19.07 0.87 -11.96
#